data_AF-A0A9P0F7C9-F1
#
_entry.id   AF-A0A9P0F7C9-F1
#
_cell.length_a   1.000
_cell.length_b   1.000
_cell.length_c   1.000
_cell.angle_alpha   90.00
_cell.angle_beta   90.00
_cell.angle_gamma   90.00
#
_symmetry.space_group_name_H-M   'P 1'
#
loop_
_entity.id
_entity.type
_entity.pdbx_description
1 polymer ?
#
loop_
_entity_poly.entity_id
_entity_poly.type
_entity_poly.pdbx_seq_one_letter_code
_entity_poly.pdbx_strand_id
1 'polypeptide(L)'
;MTTLSSEEKEKGKGDEATMRTVEESIQALGSKTRCWDNLLDELEVDGWGRAYKIIRSKFKSPKSNDNELLCEAELRTVVSELFPLHTIISKQQTTVDEEIIPFTQDEVKTISAKMEGLLQIHVLYMKRWDEGM
;
A
#
# COMPACT_ATOMS: atom_id res chain seq x y z
N MET A 1 -55.74 -24.45 46.22
CA MET A 1 -55.64 -24.18 44.77
C MET A 1 -54.71 -23.00 44.61
N THR A 2 -53.47 -23.25 44.17
CA THR A 2 -52.47 -22.18 43.99
C THR A 2 -51.91 -22.32 42.58
N THR A 3 -52.21 -21.35 41.73
CA THR A 3 -51.77 -21.23 40.34
C THR A 3 -50.38 -20.60 40.31
N LEU A 4 -49.31 -21.41 40.18
CA LEU A 4 -47.92 -20.95 40.02
C LEU A 4 -47.30 -21.37 38.67
N SER A 5 -48.10 -21.86 37.72
CA SER A 5 -47.58 -22.58 36.54
C SER A 5 -47.29 -21.72 35.30
N SER A 6 -47.58 -20.41 35.32
CA SER A 6 -47.52 -19.57 34.10
C SER A 6 -46.31 -18.63 34.02
N GLU A 7 -45.72 -18.19 35.13
CA GLU A 7 -44.59 -17.24 35.11
C GLU A 7 -43.22 -17.89 34.83
N GLU A 8 -43.03 -19.17 35.19
CA GLU A 8 -41.75 -19.86 34.94
C GLU A 8 -41.51 -20.21 33.46
N LYS A 9 -42.57 -20.35 32.65
CA LYS A 9 -42.46 -20.68 31.22
C LYS A 9 -42.03 -19.50 30.34
N GLU A 10 -42.33 -18.26 30.74
CA GLU A 10 -41.89 -17.08 29.97
C GLU A 10 -40.43 -16.73 30.25
N LYS A 11 -39.95 -16.93 31.49
CA LYS A 11 -38.57 -16.65 31.89
C LYS A 11 -37.55 -17.55 31.17
N GLY A 12 -37.82 -18.86 31.07
CA GLY A 12 -36.92 -19.79 30.39
C GLY A 12 -36.79 -19.58 28.87
N LYS A 13 -37.80 -18.98 28.23
CA LYS A 13 -37.77 -18.68 26.78
C LYS A 13 -36.92 -17.44 26.46
N GLY A 14 -36.83 -16.49 27.39
CA GLY A 14 -35.94 -15.33 27.29
C GLY A 14 -34.47 -15.70 27.48
N ASP A 15 -34.19 -16.62 28.41
CA ASP A 15 -32.82 -17.06 28.71
C ASP A 15 -32.22 -17.89 27.55
N GLU A 16 -33.03 -18.69 26.86
CA GLU A 16 -32.57 -19.47 25.70
C GLU A 16 -32.31 -18.60 24.45
N ALA A 17 -33.14 -17.56 24.24
CA ALA A 17 -32.95 -16.61 23.16
C ALA A 17 -31.69 -15.75 23.38
N THR A 18 -31.44 -15.32 24.63
CA THR A 18 -30.23 -14.55 24.96
C THR A 18 -28.98 -15.42 24.82
N MET A 19 -29.01 -16.67 25.27
CA MET A 19 -27.87 -17.59 25.11
C MET A 19 -27.52 -17.85 23.64
N ARG A 20 -28.52 -18.04 22.77
CA ARG A 20 -28.29 -18.14 21.31
C ARG A 20 -27.65 -16.88 20.73
N THR A 21 -28.13 -15.69 21.10
CA THR A 21 -27.53 -14.43 20.60
C THR A 21 -26.09 -14.24 21.08
N VAL A 22 -25.74 -14.73 22.27
CA VAL A 22 -24.38 -14.71 22.80
C VAL A 22 -23.48 -15.67 22.03
N GLU A 23 -23.94 -16.89 21.75
CA GLU A 23 -23.22 -17.88 20.96
C GLU A 23 -22.95 -17.38 19.52
N GLU A 24 -23.96 -16.82 18.87
CA GLU A 24 -23.84 -16.20 17.54
C GLU A 24 -22.81 -15.05 17.55
N SER A 25 -22.81 -14.24 18.60
CA SER A 25 -21.87 -13.13 18.76
C SER A 25 -20.43 -13.60 18.97
N ILE A 26 -20.23 -14.66 19.76
CA ILE A 26 -18.91 -15.28 19.98
C ILE A 26 -18.40 -15.89 18.68
N GLN A 27 -19.24 -16.60 17.94
CA GLN A 27 -18.87 -17.19 16.66
C GLN A 27 -18.53 -16.12 15.61
N ALA A 28 -19.29 -15.03 15.57
CA ALA A 28 -19.01 -13.89 14.70
C ALA A 28 -17.69 -13.19 15.08
N LEU A 29 -17.38 -13.08 16.38
CA LEU A 29 -16.13 -12.51 16.86
C LEU A 29 -14.93 -13.38 16.45
N GLY A 30 -15.00 -14.69 16.69
CA GLY A 30 -13.94 -15.62 16.27
C GLY A 30 -13.71 -15.60 14.76
N SER A 31 -14.79 -15.50 13.98
CA SER A 31 -14.72 -15.41 12.52
C SER A 31 -14.08 -14.10 12.05
N LYS A 32 -14.34 -12.98 12.73
CA LYS A 32 -13.71 -11.68 12.46
C LYS A 32 -12.22 -11.70 12.80
N THR A 33 -11.85 -12.25 13.95
CA THR A 33 -10.44 -12.38 14.36
C THR A 33 -9.65 -13.17 13.33
N ARG A 34 -10.16 -14.35 12.93
CA ARG A 34 -9.50 -15.17 11.91
C ARG A 34 -9.39 -14.47 10.56
N CYS A 35 -10.42 -13.72 10.16
CA CYS A 35 -10.36 -12.93 8.92
C CYS A 35 -9.31 -11.81 9.01
N TRP A 36 -9.11 -11.23 10.20
CA TRP A 36 -8.10 -10.22 10.45
C TRP A 36 -6.69 -10.80 10.41
N ASP A 37 -6.47 -11.94 11.07
CA ASP A 37 -5.17 -12.63 11.06
C ASP A 37 -4.76 -12.99 9.62
N ASN A 38 -5.66 -13.59 8.85
CA ASN A 38 -5.41 -13.89 7.44
C ASN A 38 -5.08 -12.63 6.61
N LEU A 39 -5.67 -11.49 6.93
CA LEU A 39 -5.41 -10.22 6.24
C LEU A 39 -4.01 -9.68 6.56
N LEU A 40 -3.55 -9.88 7.79
CA LEU A 40 -2.19 -9.51 8.21
C LEU A 40 -1.16 -10.41 7.54
N ASP A 41 -1.40 -11.72 7.50
CA ASP A 41 -0.55 -12.68 6.78
C ASP A 41 -0.46 -12.33 5.28
N GLU A 42 -1.60 -11.99 4.65
CA GLU A 42 -1.64 -11.51 3.26
C GLU A 42 -0.84 -10.21 3.07
N LEU A 43 -0.82 -9.30 4.05
CA LEU A 43 -0.08 -8.04 3.99
C LEU A 43 1.44 -8.26 4.08
N GLU A 44 1.89 -9.23 4.86
CA GLU A 44 3.31 -9.59 4.96
C GLU A 44 3.84 -10.19 3.64
N VAL A 45 3.00 -10.93 2.91
CA VAL A 45 3.35 -11.54 1.63
C VAL A 45 3.20 -10.56 0.45
N ASP A 46 2.09 -9.81 0.39
CA ASP A 46 1.80 -8.83 -0.66
C ASP A 46 1.23 -7.53 -0.05
N GLY A 47 2.15 -6.60 0.20
CA GLY A 47 1.85 -5.27 0.73
C GLY A 47 0.93 -4.41 -0.18
N TRP A 48 0.73 -4.79 -1.44
CA TRP A 48 -0.11 -4.05 -2.41
C TRP A 48 -1.41 -4.77 -2.76
N GLY A 49 -1.66 -5.93 -2.14
CA GLY A 49 -2.77 -6.81 -2.41
C GLY A 49 -4.10 -6.35 -1.81
N ARG A 50 -4.85 -7.32 -1.27
CA ARG A 50 -6.21 -7.09 -0.74
C ARG A 50 -6.21 -6.16 0.47
N ALA A 51 -5.27 -6.32 1.39
CA ALA A 51 -5.13 -5.46 2.57
C ALA A 51 -4.97 -3.98 2.18
N TYR A 52 -4.08 -3.68 1.22
CA TYR A 52 -3.90 -2.33 0.68
C TYR A 52 -5.17 -1.75 0.05
N LYS A 53 -5.91 -2.54 -0.74
CA LYS A 53 -7.18 -2.07 -1.35
C LYS A 53 -8.22 -1.71 -0.30
N ILE A 54 -8.35 -2.52 0.75
CA ILE A 54 -9.29 -2.26 1.86
C ILE A 54 -8.88 -0.97 2.58
N ILE A 55 -7.62 -0.84 2.96
CA ILE A 55 -7.07 0.35 3.60
C ILE A 55 -7.32 1.57 2.72
N ARG A 56 -6.93 1.54 1.45
CA ARG A 56 -7.13 2.62 0.48
C ARG A 56 -8.61 2.99 0.34
N SER A 57 -9.53 2.02 0.37
CA SER A 57 -10.97 2.31 0.32
C SER A 57 -11.49 3.03 1.57
N LYS A 58 -10.88 2.80 2.73
CA LYS A 58 -11.21 3.49 3.99
C LYS A 58 -10.57 4.88 4.08
N PHE A 59 -9.41 5.05 3.45
CA PHE A 59 -8.73 6.34 3.30
C PHE A 59 -9.30 7.21 2.18
N LYS A 60 -10.08 6.63 1.23
CA LYS A 60 -10.98 7.42 0.39
C LYS A 60 -12.07 8.01 1.29
N SER A 61 -11.80 9.20 1.80
CA SER A 61 -12.74 10.01 2.56
C SER A 61 -14.11 10.01 1.86
N PRO A 62 -15.24 9.84 2.58
CA PRO A 62 -16.58 9.96 2.00
C PRO A 62 -16.87 11.33 1.37
N LYS A 63 -16.00 12.32 1.58
CA LYS A 63 -16.02 13.65 0.98
C LYS A 63 -14.60 14.17 0.95
N SER A 64 -13.69 13.51 0.23
CA SER A 64 -12.56 14.30 -0.25
C SER A 64 -13.17 15.28 -1.23
N ASN A 65 -13.12 16.55 -0.86
CA ASN A 65 -13.40 17.66 -1.75
C ASN A 65 -12.29 17.74 -2.81
N ASP A 66 -11.97 16.62 -3.48
CA ASP A 66 -10.98 16.51 -4.55
C ASP A 66 -11.38 17.36 -5.77
N ASN A 67 -12.58 17.95 -5.74
CA ASN A 67 -13.09 18.90 -6.73
C ASN A 67 -13.41 20.29 -6.15
N GLU A 68 -13.14 20.56 -4.86
CA GLU A 68 -13.18 21.94 -4.36
C GLU A 68 -11.83 22.55 -4.71
N LEU A 69 -11.76 23.06 -5.93
CA LEU A 69 -10.64 23.85 -6.41
C LEU A 69 -10.34 24.89 -5.33
N LEU A 70 -9.20 24.74 -4.65
CA LEU A 70 -8.69 25.77 -3.74
C LEU A 70 -8.80 27.11 -4.44
N CYS A 71 -9.32 28.13 -3.74
CA CYS A 71 -9.37 29.46 -4.29
C CYS A 71 -7.95 29.89 -4.68
N GLU A 72 -7.80 30.68 -5.76
CA GLU A 72 -6.47 31.06 -6.27
C GLU A 72 -5.57 31.66 -5.17
N ALA A 73 -6.17 32.39 -4.22
CA ALA A 73 -5.48 32.94 -3.06
C ALA A 73 -4.89 31.86 -2.14
N GLU A 74 -5.65 30.80 -1.87
CA GLU A 74 -5.22 29.69 -1.01
C GLU A 74 -4.12 28.86 -1.69
N LEU A 75 -4.29 28.62 -2.99
CA LEU A 75 -3.29 27.90 -3.78
C LEU A 75 -1.96 28.65 -3.83
N ARG A 76 -1.98 29.99 -3.98
CA ARG A 76 -0.77 30.81 -3.92
C ARG A 76 -0.08 30.74 -2.56
N THR A 77 -0.85 30.76 -1.46
CA THR A 77 -0.28 30.60 -0.11
C THR A 77 0.43 29.26 0.03
N VAL A 78 -0.25 28.15 -0.33
CA VAL A 78 0.33 26.80 -0.28
C VAL A 78 1.59 26.69 -1.14
N VAL A 79 1.56 27.23 -2.37
CA VAL A 79 2.74 27.22 -3.25
C VAL A 79 3.89 28.02 -2.64
N SER A 80 3.62 29.17 -2.03
CA SER A 80 4.68 30.00 -1.43
C SER A 80 5.31 29.37 -0.18
N GLU A 81 4.55 28.59 0.58
CA GLU A 81 5.06 27.87 1.76
C GLU A 81 5.84 26.61 1.36
N LEU A 82 5.34 25.83 0.40
CA LEU A 82 5.97 24.58 -0.03
C LEU A 82 7.18 24.81 -0.94
N PHE A 83 7.14 25.86 -1.76
CA PHE A 83 8.19 26.21 -2.70
C PHE A 83 8.63 27.66 -2.48
N PRO A 84 9.30 27.93 -1.33
CA PRO A 84 9.84 29.25 -1.08
C PRO A 84 10.80 29.64 -2.22
N LEU A 85 10.81 30.92 -2.58
CA LEU A 85 11.72 31.43 -3.60
C LEU A 85 13.16 31.25 -3.10
N HIS A 86 13.82 30.19 -3.57
CA HIS A 86 15.23 30.01 -3.34
C HIS A 86 16.00 31.02 -4.19
N THR A 87 17.02 31.65 -3.60
CA THR A 87 17.99 32.42 -4.37
C THR A 87 18.57 31.51 -5.45
N ILE A 88 18.48 31.93 -6.71
CA ILE A 88 19.12 31.20 -7.82
C ILE A 88 20.62 31.21 -7.52
N ILE A 89 21.13 30.08 -7.05
CA ILE A 89 22.56 29.86 -6.94
C ILE A 89 23.03 29.74 -8.38
N SER A 90 23.59 30.83 -8.92
CA SER A 90 24.32 30.79 -10.17
C SER A 90 25.50 29.85 -9.93
N LYS A 91 25.31 28.58 -10.30
CA LYS A 91 26.44 27.66 -10.45
C LYS A 91 27.30 28.32 -11.50
N GLN A 92 28.46 28.82 -11.09
CA GLN A 92 29.49 29.17 -12.05
C GLN A 92 29.73 27.89 -12.85
N GLN A 93 29.30 27.91 -14.10
CA GLN A 93 29.64 26.86 -15.04
C GLN A 93 31.15 26.95 -15.14
N THR A 94 31.85 26.00 -14.53
CA THR A 94 33.28 25.85 -14.76
C THR A 94 33.39 25.58 -16.26
N THR A 95 33.82 26.58 -17.02
CA THR A 95 34.32 26.39 -18.37
C THR A 95 35.62 25.64 -18.22
N VAL A 96 35.51 24.34 -17.97
CA VAL A 96 36.66 23.47 -18.07
C VAL A 96 36.90 23.37 -19.58
N ASP A 97 37.93 24.05 -20.06
CA ASP A 97 38.55 23.77 -21.37
C ASP A 97 39.25 22.39 -21.34
N GLU A 98 38.60 21.39 -20.74
CA GLU A 98 39.00 20.00 -20.88
C GLU A 98 38.47 19.55 -22.23
N GLU A 99 39.40 19.43 -23.17
CA GLU A 99 39.19 18.74 -24.42
C GLU A 99 38.59 17.37 -24.11
N ILE A 100 37.30 17.20 -24.41
CA ILE A 100 36.58 15.94 -24.20
C ILE A 100 37.28 14.90 -25.06
N ILE A 101 38.07 14.03 -24.42
CA ILE A 101 38.80 12.97 -25.12
C ILE A 101 37.75 12.10 -25.82
N PRO A 102 37.78 12.03 -27.16
CA PRO A 102 36.83 11.19 -27.88
C PRO A 102 37.13 9.72 -27.55
N PHE A 103 36.07 8.96 -27.29
CA PHE A 103 36.17 7.52 -27.13
C PHE A 103 36.69 6.89 -28.43
N THR A 104 37.57 5.90 -28.30
CA THR A 104 38.01 5.10 -29.44
C THR A 104 36.93 4.09 -29.82
N GLN A 105 36.88 3.71 -31.10
CA GLN A 105 35.92 2.71 -31.57
C GLN A 105 36.11 1.35 -30.88
N ASP A 106 37.33 1.04 -30.45
CA ASP A 106 37.65 -0.20 -29.77
C ASP A 106 37.14 -0.22 -28.32
N GLU A 107 37.21 0.90 -27.59
CA GLU A 107 36.60 1.03 -26.27
C GLU A 107 35.09 0.80 -26.31
N VAL A 108 34.41 1.35 -27.32
CA VAL A 108 32.96 1.14 -27.51
C VAL A 108 32.65 -0.32 -27.78
N LYS A 109 33.44 -1.00 -28.63
CA LYS A 109 33.26 -2.43 -28.91
C LYS A 109 33.50 -3.29 -27.66
N THR A 110 34.54 -3.00 -26.88
CA THR A 110 34.83 -3.73 -25.64
C THR A 110 33.71 -3.56 -24.62
N ILE A 111 33.18 -2.35 -24.46
CA ILE A 111 32.07 -2.08 -23.54
C ILE A 111 30.79 -2.78 -24.04
N SER A 112 30.51 -2.73 -25.34
CA SER A 112 29.35 -3.43 -25.94
C SER A 112 29.40 -4.93 -25.68
N ALA A 113 30.54 -5.57 -25.94
CA ALA A 113 30.72 -7.00 -25.69
C ALA A 113 30.57 -7.35 -24.21
N LYS A 114 31.07 -6.50 -23.31
CA LYS A 114 30.90 -6.66 -21.86
C LYS A 114 29.44 -6.54 -21.45
N MET A 115 28.71 -5.56 -22.00
CA MET A 115 27.28 -5.37 -21.74
C MET A 115 26.45 -6.56 -22.25
N GLU A 116 26.73 -7.05 -23.45
CA GLU A 116 26.07 -8.26 -23.99
C GLU A 116 26.29 -9.48 -23.10
N GLY A 117 27.52 -9.69 -22.60
CA GLY A 117 27.80 -10.77 -21.66
C GLY A 117 27.01 -10.65 -20.35
N LEU A 118 26.90 -9.44 -19.79
CA LEU A 118 26.13 -9.18 -18.57
C LEU A 118 24.63 -9.40 -18.78
N LEU A 119 24.09 -8.99 -19.93
CA LEU A 119 22.71 -9.23 -20.29
C LEU A 119 22.42 -10.72 -20.45
N GLN A 120 23.34 -11.49 -21.03
CA GLN A 120 23.20 -12.95 -21.16
C GLN A 120 23.19 -13.64 -19.81
N ILE A 121 24.07 -13.22 -18.88
CA ILE A 121 24.07 -13.72 -17.50
C ILE A 121 22.76 -13.38 -16.80
N HIS A 122 22.26 -12.15 -16.97
CA HIS A 122 20.98 -11.74 -16.39
C HIS A 122 19.81 -12.56 -16.95
N VAL A 123 19.77 -12.80 -18.26
CA VAL A 123 18.74 -13.66 -18.89
C VAL A 123 18.80 -15.09 -18.37
N LEU A 124 19.99 -15.66 -18.20
CA LEU A 124 20.16 -17.00 -17.62
C LEU A 124 19.75 -17.06 -16.15
N TYR A 125 20.07 -16.01 -15.38
CA TYR A 125 19.65 -15.89 -13.98
C TYR A 125 18.12 -15.83 -13.86
N MET A 126 17.45 -15.03 -14.70
CA MET A 126 15.99 -14.92 -14.71
C MET A 126 15.32 -16.23 -15.16
N LYS A 127 15.84 -16.91 -16.20
CA LYS A 127 15.32 -18.22 -16.62
C LYS A 127 15.48 -19.30 -15.53
N ARG A 128 16.62 -19.32 -14.84
CA ARG A 128 16.84 -20.25 -13.72
C ARG A 128 15.93 -19.95 -12.53
N TRP A 129 15.55 -18.69 -12.33
CA TRP A 129 14.58 -18.29 -11.31
C TRP A 129 13.16 -18.76 -11.67
N ASP A 130 12.78 -18.68 -12.94
CA ASP A 130 11.48 -19.15 -13.45
C ASP A 130 11.36 -20.69 -13.49
N GLU A 131 12.48 -21.41 -13.64
CA GLU A 131 12.51 -22.88 -13.73
C GLU A 131 12.47 -23.63 -12.37
N GLY A 132 12.38 -22.92 -11.23
CA GLY A 132 12.00 -23.57 -9.97
C GLY A 132 12.55 -22.91 -8.70
N MET A 133 11.76 -21.99 -8.15
CA MET A 133 11.11 -22.27 -6.86
C MET A 133 9.76 -22.92 -7.12
#